data_AF-A0A9E2QXV1-F1
#
_entry.id   AF-A0A9E2QXV1-F1
#
_cell.length_a   1.000
_cell.length_b   1.000
_cell.length_c   1.000
_cell.angle_alpha   90.00
_cell.angle_beta   90.00
_cell.angle_gamma   90.00
#
_symmetry.space_group_name_H-M   'P 1'
#
loop_
_entity.id
_entity.type
_entity.pdbx_description
1 polymer ?
#
loop_
_entity_poly.entity_id
_entity_poly.type
_entity_poly.pdbx_seq_one_letter_code
_entity_poly.pdbx_strand_id
1 'polypeptide(L)'
;MPATRELRRRIKSVKSTKQITKAMELVSSAKVRRASQATLSSRPYADRLDELLQDLLQRGRNGYHHPLLQARPVKTVLVITIASDRGLAGVYNAALLKKALQFVSEQKK
;
A
#
# COMPACT_ATOMS: atom_id res chain seq x y z
N MET A 1 46.80 -20.92 10.76
CA MET A 1 46.30 -19.56 11.05
C MET A 1 44.81 -19.46 10.70
N PRO A 2 43.92 -19.21 11.68
CA PRO A 2 42.47 -19.27 11.49
C PRO A 2 41.85 -18.19 10.58
N ALA A 3 42.54 -17.06 10.38
CA ALA A 3 42.00 -15.88 9.69
C ALA A 3 41.60 -16.09 8.21
N THR A 4 42.40 -16.82 7.43
CA THR A 4 42.14 -17.00 5.98
C THR A 4 40.95 -17.92 5.70
N ARG A 5 40.75 -18.95 6.54
CA ARG A 5 39.58 -19.85 6.44
C ARG A 5 38.29 -19.09 6.77
N GLU A 6 38.32 -18.24 7.78
CA GLU A 6 37.17 -17.45 8.19
C GLU A 6 36.79 -16.39 7.15
N LEU A 7 37.79 -15.71 6.55
CA LEU A 7 37.59 -14.80 5.42
C LEU A 7 36.94 -15.51 4.22
N ARG A 8 37.44 -16.69 3.84
CA ARG A 8 36.83 -17.48 2.75
C ARG A 8 35.39 -17.87 3.06
N ARG A 9 35.06 -18.21 4.32
CA ARG A 9 33.70 -18.51 4.75
C ARG A 9 32.79 -17.28 4.62
N ARG A 10 33.26 -16.10 5.04
CA ARG A 10 32.49 -14.84 4.94
C ARG A 10 32.24 -14.46 3.48
N ILE A 11 33.24 -14.60 2.59
CA ILE A 11 33.09 -14.36 1.15
C ILE A 11 31.99 -15.24 0.57
N LYS A 12 31.99 -16.55 0.90
CA LYS A 12 30.95 -17.48 0.43
C LYS A 12 29.56 -17.10 0.94
N SER A 13 29.45 -16.71 2.22
CA SER A 13 28.19 -16.27 2.82
C SER A 13 27.64 -15.00 2.13
N VAL A 14 28.46 -13.95 1.97
CA VAL A 14 28.06 -12.71 1.30
C VAL A 14 27.67 -12.95 -0.15
N LYS A 15 28.41 -13.82 -0.87
CA LYS A 15 28.06 -14.18 -2.25
C LYS A 15 26.69 -14.88 -2.33
N SER A 16 26.37 -15.75 -1.38
CA SER A 16 25.06 -16.40 -1.29
C SER A 16 23.96 -15.38 -0.98
N THR A 17 24.16 -14.50 0.00
CA THR A 17 23.21 -13.41 0.31
C THR A 17 22.95 -12.52 -0.90
N LYS A 18 23.99 -12.15 -1.67
CA LYS A 18 23.88 -11.36 -2.90
C LYS A 18 23.01 -12.05 -3.96
N GLN A 19 23.13 -13.36 -4.13
CA GLN A 19 22.33 -14.11 -5.09
C GLN A 19 20.86 -14.17 -4.66
N ILE A 20 20.60 -14.41 -3.37
CA ILE A 20 19.25 -14.45 -2.81
C ILE A 20 18.55 -13.10 -2.95
N THR A 21 19.22 -12.01 -2.56
CA THR A 21 18.62 -10.67 -2.67
C THR A 21 18.42 -10.24 -4.12
N LYS A 22 19.30 -10.63 -5.05
CA LYS A 22 19.10 -10.37 -6.48
C LYS A 22 17.87 -11.10 -7.04
N ALA A 23 17.67 -12.36 -6.64
CA ALA A 23 16.47 -13.10 -7.01
C ALA A 23 15.21 -12.45 -6.43
N MET A 24 15.24 -12.04 -5.15
CA MET A 24 14.13 -11.34 -4.50
C MET A 24 13.79 -9.99 -5.17
N GLU A 25 14.80 -9.24 -5.61
CA GLU A 25 14.63 -7.99 -6.36
C GLU A 25 13.86 -8.23 -7.67
N LEU A 26 14.29 -9.23 -8.45
CA LEU A 26 13.63 -9.59 -9.72
C LEU A 26 12.19 -10.05 -9.51
N VAL A 27 11.95 -10.91 -8.52
CA VAL A 27 10.60 -11.40 -8.19
C VAL A 27 9.71 -10.25 -7.73
N SER A 28 10.22 -9.36 -6.87
CA SER A 28 9.45 -8.21 -6.37
C SER A 28 9.13 -7.23 -7.49
N SER A 29 10.09 -6.95 -8.38
CA SER A 29 9.87 -6.12 -9.56
C SER A 29 8.78 -6.68 -10.48
N ALA A 30 8.81 -7.99 -10.74
CA ALA A 30 7.77 -8.65 -11.52
C ALA A 30 6.38 -8.56 -10.86
N LYS A 31 6.31 -8.70 -9.53
CA LYS A 31 5.06 -8.55 -8.76
C LYS A 31 4.51 -7.13 -8.82
N VAL A 32 5.36 -6.11 -8.64
CA VAL A 32 4.96 -4.71 -8.75
C VAL A 32 4.43 -4.43 -10.15
N ARG A 33 5.13 -4.87 -11.20
CA ARG A 33 4.66 -4.70 -12.58
C ARG A 33 3.28 -5.34 -12.81
N ARG A 34 3.07 -6.56 -12.31
CA ARG A 34 1.77 -7.26 -12.41
C ARG A 34 0.67 -6.49 -11.67
N ALA A 35 0.95 -5.99 -10.47
CA ALA A 35 0.00 -5.20 -9.69
C ALA A 35 -0.36 -3.89 -10.43
N SER A 36 0.62 -3.17 -10.95
CA SER A 36 0.38 -1.94 -11.74
C SER A 36 -0.47 -2.22 -12.98
N GLN A 37 -0.23 -3.33 -13.67
CA GLN A 37 -1.03 -3.70 -14.83
C GLN A 37 -2.48 -4.05 -14.44
N ALA A 38 -2.69 -4.73 -13.32
CA ALA A 38 -4.03 -5.01 -12.81
C ALA A 38 -4.79 -3.71 -12.51
N THR A 39 -4.14 -2.74 -11.85
CA THR A 39 -4.73 -1.42 -11.58
C THR A 39 -5.10 -0.67 -12.86
N LEU A 40 -4.24 -0.70 -13.87
CA LEU A 40 -4.53 -0.08 -15.17
C LEU A 40 -5.69 -0.79 -15.88
N SER A 41 -5.77 -2.11 -15.80
CA SER A 41 -6.86 -2.88 -16.41
C SER A 41 -8.23 -2.63 -15.73
N SER A 42 -8.24 -2.30 -14.43
CA SER A 42 -9.47 -1.97 -13.71
C SER A 42 -9.94 -0.52 -13.92
N ARG A 43 -9.12 0.33 -14.54
CA ARG A 43 -9.42 1.77 -14.72
C ARG A 43 -10.75 2.04 -15.45
N PRO A 44 -11.08 1.37 -16.58
CA PRO A 44 -12.36 1.62 -17.26
C PRO A 44 -13.60 1.35 -16.39
N TYR A 45 -13.52 0.37 -15.50
CA TYR A 45 -14.60 0.09 -14.54
C TYR A 45 -14.73 1.21 -13.51
N ALA A 46 -13.60 1.69 -12.98
CA ALA A 46 -13.60 2.79 -12.02
C ALA A 46 -14.15 4.08 -12.64
N ASP A 47 -13.75 4.38 -13.88
CA ASP A 47 -14.23 5.57 -14.62
C ASP A 47 -15.75 5.51 -14.82
N ARG A 48 -16.26 4.35 -15.27
CA ARG A 48 -17.72 4.18 -15.47
C ARG A 48 -18.50 4.21 -14.16
N LEU A 49 -17.93 3.67 -13.08
CA LEU A 49 -18.54 3.72 -11.75
C LEU A 49 -18.64 5.17 -11.26
N ASP A 50 -17.61 5.99 -11.50
CA ASP A 50 -17.61 7.40 -11.12
C ASP A 50 -18.68 8.18 -11.89
N GLU A 51 -18.80 7.97 -13.19
CA GLU A 51 -19.89 8.56 -14.01
C GLU A 51 -21.28 8.20 -13.45
N LEU A 52 -21.50 6.92 -13.12
CA LEU A 52 -22.78 6.47 -12.54
C LEU A 52 -23.05 7.11 -11.18
N LEU A 53 -22.04 7.25 -10.32
CA LEU A 53 -22.17 7.90 -9.03
C LEU A 53 -22.50 9.39 -9.17
N GLN A 54 -21.88 10.08 -10.13
CA GLN A 54 -22.18 11.48 -10.44
C GLN A 54 -23.62 11.65 -10.94
N ASP A 55 -24.07 10.80 -11.85
CA ASP A 55 -25.45 10.79 -12.34
C ASP A 55 -26.46 10.56 -11.20
N LEU A 56 -26.17 9.61 -10.30
CA LEU A 56 -27.01 9.32 -9.14
C LEU A 56 -27.06 10.51 -8.17
N LEU A 57 -25.93 11.18 -7.93
CA LEU A 57 -25.86 12.36 -7.08
C LEU A 57 -26.66 13.54 -7.64
N GLN A 58 -26.66 13.73 -8.97
CA GLN A 58 -27.45 14.77 -9.62
C GLN A 58 -28.95 14.49 -9.53
N ARG A 59 -29.37 13.24 -9.75
CA ARG A 59 -30.79 12.83 -9.72
C ARG A 59 -31.34 12.71 -8.29
N GLY A 60 -30.52 12.29 -7.33
CA GLY A 60 -30.88 12.08 -5.92
C GLY A 60 -31.24 13.36 -5.15
N ARG A 61 -30.97 14.54 -5.72
CA ARG A 61 -31.40 15.83 -5.17
C ARG A 61 -32.93 15.99 -5.05
N ASN A 62 -33.71 15.13 -5.72
CA ASN A 62 -35.18 15.18 -5.77
C ASN A 62 -35.89 14.23 -4.78
N GLY A 63 -35.29 13.94 -3.62
CA GLY A 63 -35.99 13.31 -2.48
C GLY A 63 -35.49 11.93 -2.04
N TYR A 64 -34.40 11.40 -2.62
CA TYR A 64 -33.80 10.14 -2.17
C TYR A 64 -32.52 10.40 -1.36
N HIS A 65 -32.62 10.32 -0.04
CA HIS A 65 -31.50 10.58 0.87
C HIS A 65 -30.86 9.29 1.38
N HIS A 66 -29.79 8.83 0.72
CA HIS A 66 -29.01 7.68 1.20
C HIS A 66 -28.07 8.11 2.34
N PRO A 67 -27.98 7.37 3.47
CA PRO A 67 -27.15 7.76 4.63
C PRO A 67 -25.67 7.99 4.31
N LEU A 68 -25.11 7.29 3.32
CA LEU A 68 -23.71 7.48 2.89
C LEU A 68 -23.46 8.78 2.11
N LEU A 69 -24.52 9.43 1.63
CA LEU A 69 -24.45 10.67 0.84
C LEU A 69 -24.77 11.93 1.67
N GLN A 70 -25.16 11.76 2.94
CA GLN A 70 -25.51 12.85 3.82
C GLN A 70 -24.27 13.40 4.54
N ALA A 71 -24.11 14.73 4.54
CA ALA A 71 -23.18 15.40 5.42
C ALA A 71 -23.71 15.32 6.86
N ARG A 72 -22.93 14.71 7.76
CA ARG A 72 -23.28 14.53 9.18
C ARG A 72 -22.17 15.07 10.07
N PRO A 73 -22.49 15.54 11.30
CA PRO A 73 -21.46 15.91 12.26
C PRO A 73 -20.57 14.70 12.56
N VAL A 74 -19.26 14.91 12.46
CA VAL A 74 -18.25 13.86 12.67
C VAL A 74 -18.10 13.64 14.17
N LYS A 75 -18.57 12.48 14.66
CA LYS A 75 -18.39 12.06 16.06
C LYS A 75 -17.22 11.09 16.23
N THR A 76 -17.00 10.26 15.22
CA THR A 76 -15.97 9.22 15.21
C THR A 76 -15.41 9.10 13.79
N VAL A 77 -14.11 8.86 13.71
CA VAL A 77 -13.38 8.64 12.45
C VAL A 77 -12.77 7.25 12.48
N LEU A 78 -13.05 6.44 11.45
CA LEU A 78 -12.39 5.15 11.23
C LEU A 78 -11.18 5.36 10.33
N VAL A 79 -10.01 4.94 10.79
CA VAL A 79 -8.77 4.96 10.00
C VAL A 79 -8.43 3.52 9.59
N ILE A 80 -8.31 3.29 8.29
CA ILE A 80 -7.91 2.00 7.73
C ILE A 80 -6.55 2.16 7.06
N THR A 81 -5.56 1.38 7.49
CA THR A 81 -4.20 1.37 6.92
C THR A 81 -3.94 0.05 6.20
N ILE A 82 -3.39 0.12 4.99
CA ILE A 82 -3.01 -1.05 4.20
C ILE A 82 -1.47 -1.11 4.15
N ALA A 83 -0.90 -2.11 4.80
CA ALA A 83 0.55 -2.32 4.95
C ALA A 83 1.01 -3.60 4.22
N SER A 84 2.32 -3.86 4.20
CA SER A 84 2.84 -5.12 3.67
C SER A 84 2.86 -6.22 4.72
N ASP A 85 2.45 -7.43 4.34
CA ASP A 85 2.53 -8.62 5.21
C ASP A 85 3.97 -9.13 5.41
N ARG A 86 4.88 -8.75 4.49
CA ARG A 86 6.28 -9.19 4.51
C ARG A 86 7.21 -8.06 4.91
N GLY A 87 8.31 -8.45 5.56
CA GLY A 87 9.45 -7.57 5.86
C GLY A 87 10.37 -7.34 4.64
N LEU A 88 11.54 -6.73 4.90
CA LEU A 88 12.54 -6.36 3.86
C LEU A 88 12.01 -5.40 2.79
N ALA A 89 10.99 -4.60 3.13
CA ALA A 89 10.38 -3.58 2.27
C ALA A 89 10.95 -2.16 2.52
N GLY A 90 12.18 -2.08 3.06
CA GLY A 90 12.79 -0.80 3.44
C GLY A 90 11.97 -0.04 4.47
N VAL A 91 11.71 1.25 4.21
CA VAL A 91 11.02 2.16 5.14
C VAL A 91 9.49 2.13 4.98
N TYR A 92 8.94 1.28 4.10
CA TYR A 92 7.53 1.31 3.71
C TYR A 92 6.54 1.28 4.89
N ASN A 93 6.57 0.22 5.70
CA ASN A 93 5.65 0.08 6.84
C ASN A 93 5.88 1.15 7.93
N ALA A 94 7.14 1.50 8.19
CA ALA A 94 7.47 2.52 9.20
C ALA A 94 6.95 3.91 8.79
N ALA A 95 7.13 4.29 7.52
CA ALA A 95 6.64 5.56 7.00
C ALA A 95 5.10 5.62 6.99
N LEU A 96 4.45 4.53 6.57
CA LEU A 96 2.99 4.40 6.58
C LEU A 96 2.42 4.61 7.99
N LEU A 97 2.93 3.85 8.97
CA LEU A 97 2.43 3.91 10.35
C LEU A 97 2.71 5.27 10.98
N LYS A 98 3.87 5.88 10.72
CA LYS A 98 4.18 7.24 11.19
C LYS A 98 3.15 8.25 10.68
N LYS A 99 2.80 8.19 9.38
CA LYS A 99 1.81 9.10 8.78
C LYS A 99 0.40 8.84 9.33
N ALA A 100 0.02 7.59 9.52
CA ALA A 100 -1.26 7.23 10.11
C ALA A 100 -1.40 7.73 11.56
N LEU A 101 -0.35 7.56 12.37
CA LEU A 101 -0.32 8.07 13.75
C LEU A 101 -0.36 9.59 13.81
N GLN A 102 0.33 10.27 12.89
CA GLN A 102 0.26 11.73 12.78
C GLN A 102 -1.18 12.18 12.48
N PHE A 103 -1.85 11.56 11.50
CA PHE A 103 -3.24 11.86 11.18
C PHE A 103 -4.17 11.64 12.39
N VAL A 104 -4.02 10.53 13.11
CA VAL A 104 -4.81 10.25 14.31
C VAL A 104 -4.57 11.30 15.41
N SER A 105 -3.33 11.78 15.56
CA SER A 105 -3.00 12.84 16.52
C SER A 105 -3.65 14.18 16.17
N GLU A 106 -3.69 14.53 14.89
CA GLU A 106 -4.34 15.75 14.39
C GLU A 106 -5.86 15.73 14.61
N GLN A 107 -6.51 14.56 14.51
CA GLN A 107 -7.94 14.39 14.74
C GLN A 107 -8.33 14.30 16.23
N LYS A 108 -7.36 14.16 17.14
CA LYS A 108 -7.60 14.17 18.60
C LYS A 108 -7.59 15.56 19.21
N LYS A 109 -7.09 16.56 18.48
CA LYS A 109 -7.18 17.98 18.86
C LYS A 109 -8.54 18.54 18.48
#